data_AF-A0A496STE6-F1
#
_entry.id   AF-A0A496STE6-F1
#
_cell.length_a   1.000
_cell.length_b   1.000
_cell.length_c   1.000
_cell.angle_alpha   90.00
_cell.angle_beta   90.00
_cell.angle_gamma   90.00
#
_symmetry.space_group_name_H-M   'P 1'
#
loop_
_entity.id
_entity.type
_entity.pdbx_description
1 polymer ?
#
loop_
_entity_poly.entity_id
_entity_poly.type
_entity_poly.pdbx_seq_one_letter_code
_entity_poly.pdbx_strand_id
1 'polypeptide(L)' 'MINSIIKKASEIWVSLKNKGEILDERDIMIAYTAIAKKLPLLTRNKKHCKRLEKFGLVFY' A
#
# COMPACT_ATOMS: atom_id res chain seq x y z
N MET A 1 4.74 -6.26 16.68
CA MET A 1 4.05 -6.74 15.46
C MET A 1 3.34 -5.60 14.70
N ILE A 2 2.57 -4.73 15.36
CA ILE A 2 1.95 -3.53 14.72
C ILE A 2 3.00 -2.47 14.33
N ASN A 3 4.01 -2.24 15.17
CA ASN A 3 5.04 -1.22 14.92
C ASN A 3 5.82 -1.45 13.61
N SER A 4 6.03 -2.71 13.20
CA SER A 4 6.73 -3.03 11.94
C SER A 4 5.85 -2.78 10.71
N ILE A 5 4.53 -2.93 10.84
CA ILE A 5 3.57 -2.66 9.76
C ILE A 5 3.48 -1.15 9.54
N ILE A 6 3.31 -0.38 10.63
CA ILE A 6 3.25 1.08 10.58
C ILE A 6 4.56 1.63 10.03
N LYS A 7 5.72 1.09 10.44
CA LYS A 7 7.01 1.54 9.92
C LYS A 7 7.13 1.34 8.40
N LYS A 8 6.82 0.14 7.88
CA LYS A 8 6.83 -0.13 6.44
C LYS A 8 5.83 0.74 5.67
N ALA A 9 4.64 0.95 6.24
CA ALA A 9 3.63 1.82 5.69
C ALA A 9 4.13 3.28 5.56
N SER A 10 4.76 3.79 6.62
CA SER A 10 5.33 5.14 6.62
C SER A 10 6.48 5.28 5.62
N GLU A 11 7.37 4.29 5.51
CA GLU A 11 8.49 4.31 4.55
C GLU A 11 8.00 4.38 3.10
N ILE A 12 7.01 3.57 2.75
CA ILE A 12 6.43 3.57 1.40
C ILE A 12 5.65 4.86 1.15
N TRP A 13 4.96 5.40 2.17
CA TRP A 13 4.21 6.66 2.06
C TRP A 13 5.14 7.83 1.77
N VAL A 14 6.26 7.92 2.49
CA VAL A 14 7.30 8.94 2.24
C VAL A 14 7.85 8.79 0.82
N SER A 15 8.12 7.56 0.37
CA SER A 15 8.62 7.30 -1.00
C SER A 15 7.65 7.78 -2.09
N LEU A 16 6.35 7.55 -1.90
CA LEU A 16 5.29 7.96 -2.83
C LEU A 16 5.08 9.48 -2.80
N LYS A 17 5.06 10.08 -1.60
CA LYS A 17 4.91 11.53 -1.42
C LYS A 17 6.04 12.29 -2.11
N ASN A 18 7.28 11.83 -1.96
CA ASN A 18 8.45 12.44 -2.60
C ASN A 18 8.42 12.36 -4.14
N LYS A 19 7.62 11.44 -4.71
CA LYS A 19 7.44 11.26 -6.16
C LYS A 19 6.19 11.94 -6.72
N GLY A 20 5.40 12.62 -5.88
CA GLY A 20 4.11 13.18 -6.26
C GLY A 20 3.03 12.11 -6.53
N GLU A 21 3.27 10.85 -6.14
CA GLU A 21 2.36 9.72 -6.36
C GLU A 21 1.45 9.48 -5.14
N ILE A 22 0.84 10.55 -4.60
CA ILE A 22 0.02 10.47 -3.40
C ILE A 22 -1.26 9.66 -3.69
N LEU A 23 -1.55 8.66 -2.86
CA LEU A 23 -2.83 7.93 -2.82
C LEU A 23 -3.73 8.50 -1.71
N ASP A 24 -5.03 8.25 -1.80
CA ASP A 24 -5.96 8.50 -0.69
C ASP A 24 -5.53 7.69 0.56
N GLU A 25 -5.56 8.32 1.74
CA GLU A 25 -5.12 7.69 2.99
C GLU A 25 -5.79 6.34 3.26
N ARG A 26 -7.04 6.16 2.85
CA ARG A 26 -7.77 4.89 3.01
C ARG A 26 -7.19 3.78 2.15
N ASP A 27 -6.90 4.09 0.88
CA ASP A 27 -6.32 3.12 -0.05
C ASP A 27 -4.92 2.69 0.38
N ILE A 28 -4.16 3.64 0.94
CA ILE A 28 -2.85 3.40 1.55
C ILE A 28 -2.95 2.42 2.71
N MET A 29 -3.87 2.66 3.65
CA MET A 29 -4.05 1.78 4.82
C MET A 29 -4.48 0.37 4.45
N ILE A 30 -5.41 0.24 3.50
CA ILE A 30 -5.89 -1.06 3.00
C ILE A 30 -4.75 -1.82 2.30
N ALA A 31 -4.05 -1.16 1.39
CA ALA A 31 -2.98 -1.80 0.64
C ALA A 31 -1.78 -2.18 1.51
N TYR A 32 -1.40 -1.37 2.49
CA TYR A 32 -0.36 -1.76 3.45
C TYR A 32 -0.76 -2.94 4.31
N THR A 33 -2.02 -2.99 4.74
CA THR A 33 -2.52 -4.14 5.50
C THR A 33 -2.43 -5.41 4.66
N ALA A 34 -2.79 -5.34 3.38
CA ALA A 34 -2.67 -6.44 2.44
C ALA A 34 -1.21 -6.89 2.25
N ILE A 35 -0.29 -5.97 1.97
CA ILE A 35 1.15 -6.25 1.83
C ILE A 35 1.72 -6.87 3.11
N ALA A 36 1.43 -6.26 4.26
CA ALA A 36 1.97 -6.69 5.55
C ALA A 36 1.51 -8.10 5.94
N LYS A 37 0.26 -8.43 5.65
CA LYS A 37 -0.32 -9.76 5.92
C LYS A 37 -0.10 -10.74 4.77
N LYS A 38 0.56 -10.33 3.68
CA LYS A 38 0.72 -11.11 2.43
C LYS A 38 -0.62 -11.62 1.89
N LEU A 39 -1.65 -10.77 1.94
CA LEU A 39 -2.99 -11.08 1.45
C LEU A 39 -3.21 -10.44 0.07
N PRO A 40 -3.92 -11.12 -0.85
CA PRO A 40 -4.36 -10.50 -2.08
C PRO A 40 -5.43 -9.43 -1.79
N LEU A 41 -5.34 -8.29 -2.48
CA LEU A 41 -6.30 -7.20 -2.39
C LEU A 41 -7.41 -7.39 -3.43
N LEU A 42 -8.64 -7.54 -2.94
CA LEU A 42 -9.83 -7.47 -3.76
C LEU A 42 -10.32 -6.01 -3.79
N THR A 43 -10.26 -5.37 -4.96
CA THR A 43 -10.75 -4.00 -5.14
C THR A 43 -11.26 -3.77 -6.56
N ARG A 44 -12.26 -2.90 -6.70
CA ARG A 44 -12.71 -2.38 -8.00
C ARG A 44 -11.81 -1.25 -8.52
N ASN A 45 -10.96 -0.67 -7.66
CA ASN A 45 -10.09 0.45 -7.97
C ASN A 45 -8.63 0.01 -8.24
N LYS A 46 -8.44 -1.05 -9.04
CA LYS A 46 -7.11 -1.63 -9.31
C LYS A 46 -6.11 -0.58 -9.83
N LYS A 47 -6.56 0.35 -10.69
CA LYS A 47 -5.71 1.42 -11.25
C LYS A 47 -5.12 2.33 -10.17
N HIS A 48 -5.86 2.61 -9.10
CA HIS A 48 -5.37 3.48 -8.03
C HIS A 48 -4.25 2.80 -7.24
N CYS A 49 -4.45 1.53 -6.87
CA CYS A 49 -3.48 0.75 -6.09
C CYS A 49 -2.35 0.10 -6.91
N LYS A 50 -2.41 0.12 -8.25
CA LYS A 50 -1.46 -0.59 -9.12
C LYS A 50 0.01 -0.26 -8.82
N ARG A 51 0.32 1.00 -8.53
CA ARG A 51 1.69 1.44 -8.19
C ARG A 51 2.25 0.79 -6.92
N LEU A 52 1.41 0.12 -6.14
CA LEU A 52 1.80 -0.60 -4.92
C LEU A 52 2.25 -2.05 -5.19
N GLU A 53 2.07 -2.57 -6.41
CA GLU A 53 2.63 -3.86 -6.83
C GLU A 53 4.16 -3.88 -6.66
N LYS A 54 4.84 -2.74 -6.90
CA LYS A 54 6.29 -2.57 -6.66
C LYS A 54 6.71 -2.74 -5.20
N PHE A 55 5.76 -2.68 -4.27
CA PHE A 55 5.97 -2.90 -2.84
C PHE A 55 5.42 -4.25 -2.35
N GLY A 56 5.02 -5.14 -3.28
CA GLY A 56 4.56 -6.49 -2.97
C GLY A 56 3.04 -6.62 -2.82
N LEU A 57 2.25 -5.64 -3.28
CA LEU A 57 0.80 -5.81 -3.36
C LEU A 57 0.46 -6.83 -4.45
N VAL A 58 -0.44 -7.76 -4.15
CA VAL A 58 -0.99 -8.74 -5.10
C VAL A 58 -2.50 -8.50 -5.18
N PHE A 59 -3.09 -8.58 -6.37
CA PHE A 59 -4.53 -8.49 -6.56
C PHE A 59 -5.16 -9.89 -6.69
N TYR A 60 -6.43 -10.01 -6.34
CA TYR A 60 -7.27 -11.14 -6.71
C TYR A 60 -7.71 -11.05 -8.18
#